data_AF-A0A453PLY2-F1
#
_entry.id   AF-A0A453PLY2-F1
#
_cell.length_a   1.000
_cell.length_b   1.000
_cell.length_c   1.000
_cell.angle_alpha   90.00
_cell.angle_beta   90.00
_cell.angle_gamma   90.00
#
_symmetry.space_group_name_H-M   'P 1'
#
loop_
_entity.id
_entity.type
_entity.pdbx_description
1 polymer ?
#
loop_
_entity_poly.entity_id
_entity_poly.type
_entity_poly.pdbx_seq_one_letter_code
_entity_poly.pdbx_strand_id
1 'polypeptide(L)'
;MQPGSGETHVFFPDSLGDDLIIDVSDTKGKPCGRVVAQVATMAEEPADKLRWWSIYREPEHELVGRIHLYVQYTTAADENNTKYGSVAETVAYDIVLEVAMKAQHIQQRNLVLQGSWKWLLTEFASYYGVSDAYTKLRYLSYIVDVATPTADWLNLVHELLLPVLMKSHGTATLSHQENRILGEVEEQIEQTLAMVFENYKCLDESLVSGLAEDFRPPTGLAASALEPAIKLYSLLHDVLSPEAQLRLCGYFQTAARKRSRRHMLETDEFVAGNSEGIKMDMVTFTTAYQKMKSLCHNIRNEIFTDIEIHNHHILPSFVDLPNLTAAIYSVELSNRLRSFLVACPPTGPSSPVADLVIATADFQKDLASWNICSIKAGVDAKELFHLYIVLWIEDKRRALLENCRLDKVKWSGVRTQHMTTPFVDEMYDLLKNTLTEYEVIICRWPEYIFVLENAIADIEKAVIDSLEKQYVDILAPLKDCIAPKKFGLKYVQKLAKRNSTCPYVVPEDLGILLNTMKRLLDVLRPRIESHLRSWSSCIPHGGNSAAIGERLSEVTVTLRAKFRNYMQAVVEKLSENVSVFAKPETTHPLFTS
;
A
#
# COMPACT_ATOMS: atom_id res chain seq x y z
N MET A 1 34.01 -60.88 19.40
CA MET A 1 33.97 -61.45 20.76
C MET A 1 33.71 -62.93 20.76
N GLN A 2 34.70 -63.72 21.17
CA GLN A 2 34.47 -65.13 21.57
C GLN A 2 34.14 -65.22 23.07
N PRO A 3 33.26 -66.14 23.51
CA PRO A 3 33.00 -66.34 24.94
C PRO A 3 34.28 -66.66 25.71
N GLY A 4 34.54 -65.94 26.81
CA GLY A 4 35.72 -66.15 27.65
C GLY A 4 37.04 -65.57 27.11
N SER A 5 37.01 -64.83 26.00
CA SER A 5 38.20 -64.23 25.38
C SER A 5 38.83 -63.09 26.18
N GLY A 6 38.07 -62.43 27.06
CA GLY A 6 38.51 -61.21 27.74
C GLY A 6 38.71 -60.01 26.80
N GLU A 7 38.20 -60.10 25.56
CA GLU A 7 38.22 -58.99 24.60
C GLU A 7 37.55 -57.75 25.20
N THR A 8 38.23 -56.61 25.14
CA THR A 8 37.74 -55.33 25.62
C THR A 8 37.41 -54.45 24.43
N HIS A 9 36.21 -53.88 24.42
CA HIS A 9 35.76 -52.93 23.41
C HIS A 9 35.35 -51.63 24.11
N VAL A 10 35.72 -50.52 23.48
CA VAL A 10 35.36 -49.17 23.95
C VAL A 10 34.32 -48.61 23.01
N PHE A 11 33.24 -48.08 23.57
CA PHE A 11 32.17 -47.43 22.85
C PHE A 11 31.99 -46.02 23.40
N PHE A 12 31.55 -45.10 22.54
CA PHE A 12 31.32 -43.70 22.89
C PHE A 12 29.85 -43.37 22.61
N PRO A 13 28.94 -43.60 23.58
CA PRO A 13 27.54 -43.22 23.43
C PRO A 13 27.40 -41.69 23.42
N ASP A 14 26.52 -41.18 22.56
CA ASP A 14 26.22 -39.75 22.43
C ASP A 14 25.25 -39.27 23.53
N SER A 15 24.38 -40.17 24.00
CA SER A 15 23.37 -39.87 25.01
C SER A 15 23.09 -41.05 25.95
N LEU A 16 22.45 -40.76 27.10
CA LEU A 16 21.94 -41.82 27.99
C LEU A 16 20.80 -42.65 27.36
N GLY A 17 20.16 -42.13 26.31
CA GLY A 17 19.11 -42.82 25.57
C GLY A 17 19.63 -43.83 24.54
N ASP A 18 20.95 -43.94 24.37
CA ASP A 18 21.55 -44.88 23.43
C ASP A 18 21.57 -46.31 24.00
N ASP A 19 21.55 -47.30 23.11
CA ASP A 19 21.56 -48.72 23.46
C ASP A 19 22.81 -49.42 22.91
N LEU A 20 23.49 -50.20 23.75
CA LEU A 20 24.50 -51.15 23.31
C LEU A 20 23.82 -52.44 22.84
N ILE A 21 23.88 -52.71 21.54
CA ILE A 21 23.30 -53.91 20.93
C ILE A 21 24.40 -54.96 20.69
N ILE A 22 24.19 -56.17 21.19
CA ILE A 22 25.12 -57.29 20.99
C ILE A 22 24.36 -58.43 20.33
N ASP A 23 24.69 -58.69 19.07
CA ASP A 23 24.18 -59.83 18.32
C ASP A 23 25.05 -61.07 18.57
N VAL A 24 24.44 -62.14 19.07
CA VAL A 24 25.11 -63.42 19.36
C VAL A 24 24.82 -64.38 18.23
N SER A 25 25.86 -64.90 17.59
CA SER A 25 25.76 -65.90 16.51
C SER A 25 26.54 -67.18 16.83
N ASP A 26 26.13 -68.30 16.25
CA ASP A 26 26.86 -69.56 16.36
C ASP A 26 28.15 -69.57 15.52
N THR A 27 28.95 -70.63 15.63
CA THR A 27 30.20 -70.80 14.87
C THR A 27 30.02 -70.92 13.36
N LYS A 28 28.76 -71.05 12.88
CA LYS A 28 28.39 -71.05 11.45
C LYS A 28 27.78 -69.71 11.01
N GLY A 29 27.76 -68.69 11.89
CA GLY A 29 27.22 -67.36 11.62
C GLY A 29 25.69 -67.26 11.72
N LYS A 30 25.00 -68.29 12.24
CA LYS A 30 23.55 -68.24 12.43
C LYS A 30 23.21 -67.39 13.68
N PRO A 31 22.28 -66.43 13.61
CA PRO A 31 21.90 -65.62 14.76
C PRO A 31 21.22 -66.49 15.84
N CYS A 32 21.77 -66.45 17.05
CA CYS A 32 21.26 -67.16 18.21
C CYS A 32 20.29 -66.29 19.02
N GLY A 33 20.58 -64.99 19.13
CA GLY A 33 19.76 -63.98 19.79
C GLY A 33 20.50 -62.64 19.92
N ARG A 34 19.82 -61.63 20.44
CA ARG A 34 20.27 -60.26 20.60
C ARG A 34 20.17 -59.84 22.06
N VAL A 35 21.13 -59.04 22.50
CA VAL A 35 21.10 -58.32 23.77
C VAL A 35 20.98 -56.84 23.47
N VAL A 36 20.10 -56.16 24.18
CA VAL A 36 19.97 -54.69 24.15
C VAL A 36 20.25 -54.20 25.55
N ALA A 37 21.33 -53.43 25.71
CA ALA A 37 21.81 -52.96 26.98
C ALA A 37 21.79 -51.42 27.01
N GLN A 38 20.83 -50.85 27.74
CA GLN A 38 20.58 -49.40 27.72
C GLN A 38 21.68 -48.65 28.48
N VAL A 39 22.23 -47.60 27.87
CA VAL A 39 23.31 -46.82 28.50
C VAL A 39 22.84 -46.14 29.79
N ALA A 40 21.58 -45.69 29.86
CA ALA A 40 20.96 -45.19 31.10
C ALA A 40 21.10 -46.17 32.28
N THR A 41 20.79 -47.46 32.05
CA THR A 41 20.90 -48.47 33.12
C THR A 41 22.34 -48.70 33.56
N MET A 42 23.31 -48.59 32.64
CA MET A 42 24.72 -48.68 32.97
C MET A 42 25.19 -47.49 33.82
N ALA A 43 24.66 -46.30 33.54
CA ALA A 43 25.00 -45.06 34.23
C ALA A 43 24.41 -44.94 35.65
N GLU A 44 23.26 -45.55 35.95
CA GLU A 44 22.61 -45.47 37.27
C GLU A 44 23.38 -46.21 38.38
N GLU A 45 24.09 -47.30 38.05
CA GLU A 45 24.79 -48.15 39.03
C GLU A 45 26.28 -48.37 38.68
N PRO A 46 27.13 -47.33 38.64
CA PRO A 46 28.52 -47.43 38.16
C PRO A 46 29.43 -48.31 39.04
N ALA A 47 28.99 -48.64 40.26
CA ALA A 47 29.70 -49.54 41.16
C ALA A 47 29.59 -51.02 40.76
N ASP A 48 28.51 -51.41 40.08
CA ASP A 48 28.31 -52.78 39.60
C ASP A 48 28.87 -52.93 38.17
N LYS A 49 30.16 -53.22 38.09
CA LYS A 49 30.88 -53.36 36.84
C LYS A 49 30.62 -54.68 36.12
N LEU A 50 29.97 -55.66 36.74
CA LEU A 50 29.86 -57.03 36.22
C LEU A 50 28.40 -57.46 36.19
N ARG A 51 27.77 -57.38 35.01
CA ARG A 51 26.30 -57.51 34.89
C ARG A 51 25.87 -58.64 33.97
N TRP A 52 24.78 -59.32 34.35
CA TRP A 52 24.13 -60.34 33.53
C TRP A 52 23.06 -59.70 32.64
N TRP A 53 23.19 -59.92 31.33
CA TRP A 53 22.23 -59.46 30.34
C TRP A 53 21.49 -60.63 29.72
N SER A 54 20.17 -60.51 29.61
CA SER A 54 19.32 -61.50 28.96
C SER A 54 19.47 -61.44 27.44
N ILE A 55 19.61 -62.60 26.80
CA ILE A 55 19.65 -62.75 25.34
C ILE A 55 18.24 -63.11 24.88
N TYR A 56 17.67 -62.32 23.99
CA TYR A 56 16.34 -62.52 23.42
C TYR A 56 16.43 -62.89 21.94
N ARG A 57 15.52 -63.75 21.47
CA ARG A 57 15.39 -64.05 20.04
C ARG A 57 14.21 -63.27 19.47
N GLU A 58 14.50 -62.34 18.57
CA GLU A 58 13.49 -61.60 17.80
C GLU A 58 13.03 -62.41 16.57
N PRO A 59 11.75 -62.34 16.15
CA PRO A 59 10.67 -61.43 16.59
C PRO A 59 9.77 -61.96 17.73
N GLU A 60 10.01 -63.17 18.22
CA GLU A 60 9.16 -63.83 19.24
C GLU A 60 9.47 -63.38 20.68
N HIS A 61 10.49 -62.53 20.86
CA HIS A 61 11.01 -62.03 22.13
C HIS A 61 11.25 -63.15 23.17
N GLU A 62 11.70 -64.32 22.70
CA GLU A 62 11.94 -65.49 23.54
C GLU A 62 13.27 -65.36 24.28
N LEU A 63 13.29 -65.57 25.61
CA LEU A 63 14.52 -65.60 26.40
C LEU A 63 15.32 -66.87 26.08
N VAL A 64 16.41 -66.73 25.33
CA VAL A 64 17.23 -67.86 24.84
C VAL A 64 18.53 -68.05 25.60
N GLY A 65 18.92 -67.11 26.48
CA GLY A 65 20.12 -67.25 27.29
C GLY A 65 20.46 -66.01 28.12
N ARG A 66 21.65 -66.00 28.71
CA ARG A 66 22.23 -64.82 29.38
C ARG A 66 23.71 -64.70 29.05
N ILE A 67 24.21 -63.47 28.94
CA ILE A 67 25.62 -63.13 28.79
C ILE A 67 26.09 -62.33 30.00
N HIS A 68 27.34 -62.53 30.41
CA HIS A 68 27.95 -61.78 31.49
C HIS A 68 28.94 -60.79 30.89
N LEU A 69 28.76 -59.50 31.16
CA LEU A 69 29.61 -58.44 30.61
C LEU A 69 30.23 -57.64 31.74
N TYR A 70 31.54 -57.39 31.62
CA TYR A 70 32.20 -56.35 32.41
C TYR A 70 31.99 -55.02 31.69
N VAL A 71 31.20 -54.13 32.27
CA VAL A 71 30.88 -52.83 31.70
C VAL A 71 31.40 -51.75 32.64
N GLN A 72 32.27 -50.91 32.11
CA GLN A 72 32.76 -49.74 32.83
C GLN A 72 32.28 -48.49 32.10
N TYR A 73 31.34 -47.78 32.72
CA TYR A 73 30.86 -46.49 32.25
C TYR A 73 31.61 -45.37 32.99
N THR A 74 32.27 -44.49 32.25
CA THR A 74 33.02 -43.35 32.78
C THR A 74 32.48 -42.08 32.17
N THR A 75 32.15 -41.08 33.00
CA THR A 75 31.77 -39.74 32.53
C THR A 75 32.97 -38.80 32.61
N ALA A 76 32.96 -37.74 31.81
CA ALA A 76 34.06 -36.77 31.73
C ALA A 76 34.39 -36.06 33.07
N ALA A 77 33.56 -36.19 34.10
CA ALA A 77 33.79 -35.63 35.43
C ALA A 77 34.76 -36.45 36.32
N ASP A 78 35.05 -37.71 35.96
CA ASP A 78 35.99 -38.56 36.70
C ASP A 78 37.44 -38.30 36.23
N GLU A 79 38.07 -37.22 36.73
CA GLU A 79 39.44 -36.81 36.38
C GLU A 79 40.57 -37.79 36.83
N ASN A 80 40.23 -38.93 37.44
CA ASN A 80 41.20 -39.76 38.14
C ASN A 80 41.77 -40.96 37.38
N ASN A 81 41.59 -41.10 36.06
CA ASN A 81 42.32 -42.15 35.32
C ASN A 81 42.80 -41.75 33.92
N THR A 82 44.14 -41.86 33.77
CA THR A 82 44.94 -41.94 32.54
C THR A 82 44.94 -40.73 31.59
N LYS A 83 46.10 -40.06 31.51
CA LYS A 83 46.49 -38.98 30.58
C LYS A 83 46.43 -39.33 29.08
N TYR A 84 45.85 -40.47 28.70
CA TYR A 84 45.71 -40.94 27.32
C TYR A 84 44.35 -41.66 27.21
N GLY A 85 43.27 -40.88 27.11
CA GLY A 85 41.96 -41.44 26.80
C GLY A 85 41.89 -41.89 25.34
N SER A 86 41.25 -43.02 25.07
CA SER A 86 40.82 -43.39 23.72
C SER A 86 39.88 -42.31 23.20
N VAL A 87 40.15 -41.78 22.00
CA VAL A 87 39.32 -40.76 21.34
C VAL A 87 38.60 -41.43 20.18
N ALA A 88 37.29 -41.24 20.07
CA ALA A 88 36.52 -41.70 18.92
C ALA A 88 37.05 -41.06 17.62
N GLU A 89 37.03 -41.80 16.53
CA GLU A 89 37.55 -41.36 15.23
C GLU A 89 36.86 -40.07 14.74
N THR A 90 35.56 -39.92 15.02
CA THR A 90 34.77 -38.72 14.74
C THR A 90 35.19 -37.51 15.57
N VAL A 91 35.47 -37.70 16.88
CA VAL A 91 35.97 -36.64 17.76
C VAL A 91 37.38 -36.20 17.37
N ALA A 92 38.23 -37.15 16.97
CA ALA A 92 39.55 -36.82 16.45
C ALA A 92 39.46 -36.05 15.13
N TYR A 93 38.54 -36.43 14.23
CA TYR A 93 38.27 -35.71 13.00
C TYR A 93 37.80 -34.27 13.27
N ASP A 94 36.87 -34.08 14.20
CA ASP A 94 36.36 -32.77 14.62
C ASP A 94 37.49 -31.82 15.04
N ILE A 95 38.43 -32.32 15.84
CA ILE A 95 39.58 -31.52 16.30
C ILE A 95 40.46 -31.11 15.10
N VAL A 96 40.76 -32.05 14.20
CA VAL A 96 41.58 -31.74 13.00
C VAL A 96 40.86 -30.74 12.10
N LEU A 97 39.54 -30.88 11.95
CA LEU A 97 38.71 -29.95 11.20
C LEU A 97 38.73 -28.57 11.83
N GLU A 98 38.49 -28.45 13.13
CA GLU A 98 38.52 -27.17 13.85
C GLU A 98 39.86 -26.45 13.70
N VAL A 99 40.97 -27.19 13.83
CA VAL A 99 42.32 -26.66 13.63
C VAL A 99 42.52 -26.20 12.19
N ALA A 100 42.06 -26.97 11.21
CA ALA A 100 42.12 -26.59 9.80
C ALA A 100 41.35 -25.30 9.52
N MET A 101 40.13 -25.18 10.06
CA MET A 101 39.28 -23.99 9.92
C MET A 101 39.97 -22.75 10.51
N LYS A 102 40.55 -22.88 11.71
CA LYS A 102 41.28 -21.79 12.38
C LYS A 102 42.56 -21.41 11.64
N ALA A 103 43.34 -22.39 11.18
CA ALA A 103 44.61 -22.16 10.50
C ALA A 103 44.43 -21.50 9.13
N GLN A 104 43.32 -21.78 8.43
CA GLN A 104 43.00 -21.16 7.14
C GLN A 104 42.16 -19.89 7.27
N HIS A 105 41.84 -19.45 8.50
CA HIS A 105 40.99 -18.31 8.79
C HIS A 105 39.70 -18.34 7.95
N ILE A 106 38.99 -19.47 7.98
CA ILE A 106 37.72 -19.60 7.28
C ILE A 106 36.71 -18.64 7.89
N GLN A 107 36.18 -17.74 7.04
CA GLN A 107 35.31 -16.62 7.39
C GLN A 107 34.30 -16.40 6.25
N GLN A 108 33.45 -15.37 6.40
CA GLN A 108 32.28 -15.02 5.56
C GLN A 108 32.51 -14.92 4.03
N ARG A 109 33.76 -14.93 3.54
CA ARG A 109 34.13 -14.94 2.11
C ARG A 109 35.21 -15.96 1.72
N ASN A 110 35.77 -16.68 2.70
CA ASN A 110 36.76 -17.72 2.47
C ASN A 110 36.22 -19.01 3.06
N LEU A 111 35.30 -19.64 2.32
CA LEU A 111 34.50 -20.77 2.80
C LEU A 111 35.04 -22.13 2.34
N VAL A 112 36.17 -22.17 1.62
CA VAL A 112 36.68 -23.39 0.98
C VAL A 112 38.04 -23.76 1.58
N LEU A 113 38.11 -24.93 2.20
CA LEU A 113 39.38 -25.53 2.59
C LEU A 113 40.25 -25.82 1.35
N GLN A 114 41.50 -25.34 1.35
CA GLN A 114 42.44 -25.56 0.24
C GLN A 114 43.77 -26.16 0.70
N GLY A 115 44.49 -26.79 -0.23
CA GLY A 115 45.86 -27.25 0.00
C GLY A 115 45.99 -28.41 1.01
N SER A 116 47.02 -28.33 1.86
CA SER A 116 47.44 -29.41 2.76
C SER A 116 46.38 -29.81 3.79
N TRP A 117 45.55 -28.87 4.25
CA TRP A 117 44.50 -29.15 5.22
C TRP A 117 43.35 -29.98 4.63
N LYS A 118 42.93 -29.66 3.40
CA LYS A 118 41.92 -30.46 2.68
C LYS A 118 42.41 -31.89 2.44
N TRP A 119 43.67 -32.03 2.02
CA TRP A 119 44.29 -33.33 1.83
C TRP A 119 44.32 -34.12 3.15
N LEU A 120 44.80 -33.51 4.24
CA LEU A 120 44.90 -34.16 5.55
C LEU A 120 43.54 -34.69 6.03
N LEU A 121 42.49 -33.87 5.94
CA LEU A 121 41.14 -34.28 6.33
C LEU A 121 40.60 -35.43 5.48
N THR A 122 40.90 -35.42 4.19
CA THR A 122 40.47 -36.47 3.25
C THR A 122 41.16 -37.80 3.57
N GLU A 123 42.48 -37.77 3.76
CA GLU A 123 43.26 -38.97 4.12
C GLU A 123 42.90 -39.48 5.51
N PHE A 124 42.68 -38.57 6.48
CA PHE A 124 42.25 -38.95 7.82
C PHE A 124 40.91 -39.68 7.79
N ALA A 125 39.91 -39.12 7.09
CA ALA A 125 38.60 -39.74 6.97
C ALA A 125 38.67 -41.11 6.29
N SER A 126 39.46 -41.24 5.22
CA SER A 126 39.64 -42.51 4.51
C SER A 126 40.39 -43.55 5.35
N TYR A 127 41.39 -43.14 6.13
CA TYR A 127 42.21 -44.05 6.92
C TYR A 127 41.47 -44.57 8.17
N TYR A 128 40.75 -43.69 8.86
CA TYR A 128 40.02 -44.03 10.09
C TYR A 128 38.54 -44.40 9.85
N GLY A 129 38.08 -44.41 8.60
CA GLY A 129 36.74 -44.86 8.24
C GLY A 129 35.61 -43.90 8.64
N VAL A 130 35.90 -42.60 8.76
CA VAL A 130 34.87 -41.57 9.00
C VAL A 130 34.00 -41.45 7.75
N SER A 131 32.68 -41.52 7.91
CA SER A 131 31.75 -41.50 6.77
C SER A 131 31.80 -40.16 6.03
N ASP A 132 31.66 -40.23 4.71
CA ASP A 132 31.61 -39.05 3.86
C ASP A 132 30.46 -38.09 4.24
N ALA A 133 29.30 -38.64 4.63
CA ALA A 133 28.17 -37.83 5.10
C ALA A 133 28.50 -37.09 6.40
N TYR A 134 29.16 -37.73 7.36
CA TYR A 134 29.60 -37.07 8.60
C TYR A 134 30.60 -35.95 8.32
N THR A 135 31.60 -36.18 7.46
CA THR A 135 32.60 -35.14 7.13
C THR A 135 31.95 -33.89 6.53
N LYS A 136 30.99 -34.07 5.62
CA LYS A 136 30.24 -32.98 4.99
C LYS A 136 29.33 -32.27 5.99
N LEU A 137 28.55 -33.01 6.79
CA LEU A 137 27.66 -32.45 7.80
C LEU A 137 28.42 -31.66 8.86
N ARG A 138 29.58 -32.17 9.28
CA ARG A 138 30.41 -31.48 10.27
C ARG A 138 31.00 -30.20 9.71
N TYR A 139 31.53 -30.24 8.49
CA TYR A 139 32.00 -29.06 7.78
C TYR A 139 30.89 -28.03 7.61
N LEU A 140 29.68 -28.49 7.26
CA LEU A 140 28.50 -27.66 7.13
C LEU A 140 28.13 -27.00 8.46
N SER A 141 28.14 -27.71 9.59
CA SER A 141 27.86 -27.12 10.91
C SER A 141 28.77 -25.92 11.22
N TYR A 142 30.07 -26.01 10.87
CA TYR A 142 30.99 -24.90 11.05
C TYR A 142 30.75 -23.73 10.09
N ILE A 143 30.37 -24.00 8.84
CA ILE A 143 30.10 -22.94 7.85
C ILE A 143 28.79 -22.22 8.17
N VAL A 144 27.80 -22.93 8.70
CA VAL A 144 26.51 -22.35 9.04
C VAL A 144 26.61 -21.46 10.28
N ASP A 145 27.53 -21.73 11.22
CA ASP A 145 27.85 -20.78 12.30
C ASP A 145 28.37 -19.42 11.78
N VAL A 146 28.89 -19.38 10.55
CA VAL A 146 29.39 -18.16 9.87
C VAL A 146 28.40 -17.71 8.78
N ALA A 147 27.13 -18.13 8.87
CA ALA A 147 26.11 -17.88 7.87
C ALA A 147 26.06 -16.41 7.43
N THR A 148 26.25 -16.20 6.12
CA THR A 148 25.99 -14.92 5.47
C THR A 148 25.12 -15.14 4.25
N PRO A 149 24.16 -14.24 3.98
CA PRO A 149 23.26 -14.30 2.83
C PRO A 149 23.97 -13.94 1.52
N THR A 150 25.07 -14.63 1.20
CA THR A 150 25.85 -14.46 -0.02
C THR A 150 25.64 -15.64 -0.96
N ALA A 151 25.75 -15.41 -2.27
CA ALA A 151 25.61 -16.46 -3.28
C ALA A 151 26.67 -17.56 -3.11
N ASP A 152 27.90 -17.19 -2.75
CA ASP A 152 29.00 -18.13 -2.53
C ASP A 152 28.69 -19.11 -1.40
N TRP A 153 28.14 -18.61 -0.28
CA TRP A 153 27.73 -19.44 0.85
C TRP A 153 26.56 -20.36 0.49
N LEU A 154 25.50 -19.83 -0.14
CA LEU A 154 24.31 -20.60 -0.51
C LEU A 154 24.62 -21.73 -1.50
N ASN A 155 25.50 -21.48 -2.48
CA ASN A 155 25.93 -22.50 -3.43
C ASN A 155 26.74 -23.60 -2.74
N LEU A 156 27.68 -23.22 -1.85
CA LEU A 156 28.48 -24.19 -1.11
C LEU A 156 27.62 -25.08 -0.19
N VAL A 157 26.66 -24.48 0.51
CA VAL A 157 25.70 -25.24 1.35
C VAL A 157 24.91 -26.23 0.49
N HIS A 158 24.40 -25.79 -0.66
CA HIS A 158 23.68 -26.66 -1.58
C HIS A 158 24.55 -27.83 -2.08
N GLU A 159 25.80 -27.58 -2.45
CA GLU A 159 26.75 -28.62 -2.90
C GLU A 159 27.07 -29.66 -1.81
N LEU A 160 27.17 -29.24 -0.55
CA LEU A 160 27.46 -30.13 0.58
C LEU A 160 26.24 -30.93 1.02
N LEU A 161 25.05 -30.32 0.97
CA LEU A 161 23.81 -30.92 1.48
C LEU A 161 23.18 -31.91 0.50
N LEU A 162 23.22 -31.62 -0.81
CA LEU A 162 22.65 -32.47 -1.87
C LEU A 162 23.04 -33.96 -1.74
N PRO A 163 24.33 -34.35 -1.67
CA PRO A 163 24.72 -35.76 -1.56
C PRO A 163 24.30 -36.41 -0.23
N VAL A 164 24.18 -35.64 0.85
CA VAL A 164 23.76 -36.15 2.17
C VAL A 164 22.27 -36.51 2.14
N LEU A 165 21.43 -35.64 1.58
CA LEU A 165 20.00 -35.90 1.43
C LEU A 165 19.71 -37.06 0.48
N MET A 166 20.43 -37.17 -0.64
CA MET A 166 20.30 -38.32 -1.54
C MET A 166 20.63 -39.66 -0.85
N LYS A 167 21.56 -39.66 0.12
CA LYS A 167 21.90 -40.85 0.91
C LYS A 167 20.79 -41.19 1.91
N SER A 168 20.22 -40.19 2.58
CA SER A 168 19.08 -40.35 3.51
C SER A 168 17.85 -40.98 2.84
N HIS A 169 17.57 -40.61 1.59
CA HIS A 169 16.44 -41.17 0.82
C HIS A 169 16.74 -42.52 0.13
N GLY A 170 17.98 -43.02 0.22
CA GLY A 170 18.43 -44.28 -0.38
C GLY A 170 18.40 -45.49 0.57
N THR A 171 19.06 -46.58 0.19
CA THR A 171 19.13 -47.83 1.00
C THR A 171 20.11 -47.75 2.19
N ALA A 172 20.87 -46.66 2.33
CA ALA A 172 21.88 -46.48 3.37
C ALA A 172 21.43 -45.38 4.34
N THR A 173 20.85 -45.78 5.46
CA THR A 173 20.38 -44.86 6.51
C THR A 173 21.53 -44.10 7.15
N LEU A 174 21.36 -42.79 7.37
CA LEU A 174 22.29 -41.97 8.16
C LEU A 174 22.36 -42.48 9.60
N SER A 175 23.50 -42.30 10.25
CA SER A 175 23.67 -42.62 11.67
C SER A 175 22.84 -41.68 12.56
N HIS A 176 22.61 -42.06 13.82
CA HIS A 176 21.90 -41.19 14.77
C HIS A 176 22.62 -39.83 14.95
N GLN A 177 23.96 -39.86 15.04
CA GLN A 177 24.78 -38.67 15.13
C GLN A 177 24.67 -37.78 13.87
N GLU A 178 24.70 -38.37 12.68
CA GLU A 178 24.52 -37.66 11.41
C GLU A 178 23.14 -37.02 11.32
N ASN A 179 22.07 -37.72 11.71
CA ASN A 179 20.71 -37.16 11.72
C ASN A 179 20.56 -36.00 12.70
N ARG A 180 21.22 -36.07 13.88
CA ARG A 180 21.22 -34.97 14.84
C ARG A 180 21.86 -33.71 14.25
N ILE A 181 23.06 -33.85 13.68
CA ILE A 181 23.78 -32.72 13.05
C ILE A 181 22.99 -32.17 11.87
N LEU A 182 22.39 -33.04 11.04
CA LEU A 182 21.56 -32.63 9.92
C LEU A 182 20.37 -31.77 10.38
N GLY A 183 19.66 -32.17 11.43
CA GLY A 183 18.53 -31.40 11.96
C GLY A 183 18.93 -30.02 12.48
N GLU A 184 20.04 -29.91 13.21
CA GLU A 184 20.58 -28.63 13.69
C GLU A 184 20.97 -27.70 12.52
N VAL A 185 21.62 -28.27 11.50
CA VAL A 185 22.03 -27.57 10.29
C VAL A 185 20.82 -27.11 9.46
N GLU A 186 19.81 -27.96 9.28
CA GLU A 186 18.58 -27.62 8.58
C GLU A 186 17.86 -26.44 9.24
N GLU A 187 17.76 -26.42 10.58
CA GLU A 187 17.16 -25.31 11.31
C GLU A 187 17.88 -23.98 11.05
N GLN A 188 19.20 -23.98 11.11
CA GLN A 188 20.00 -22.78 10.86
C GLN A 188 19.95 -22.34 9.38
N ILE A 189 19.90 -23.29 8.44
CA ILE A 189 19.70 -22.98 7.01
C ILE A 189 18.33 -22.35 6.79
N GLU A 190 17.26 -22.87 7.40
CA GLU A 190 15.91 -22.29 7.32
C GLU A 190 15.89 -20.84 7.83
N GLN A 191 16.57 -20.55 8.95
CA GLN A 191 16.69 -19.18 9.48
C GLN A 191 17.42 -18.26 8.49
N THR A 192 18.46 -18.76 7.83
CA THR A 192 19.22 -17.99 6.84
C THR A 192 18.40 -17.76 5.57
N LEU A 193 17.68 -18.77 5.08
CA LEU A 193 16.76 -18.64 3.94
C LEU A 193 15.65 -17.62 4.23
N ALA A 194 15.06 -17.67 5.42
CA ALA A 194 14.09 -16.67 5.85
C ALA A 194 14.71 -15.27 5.81
N MET A 195 15.92 -15.09 6.33
CA MET A 195 16.63 -13.81 6.28
C MET A 195 16.89 -13.33 4.85
N VAL A 196 17.30 -14.21 3.93
CA VAL A 196 17.53 -13.88 2.52
C VAL A 196 16.24 -13.43 1.85
N PHE A 197 15.17 -14.22 1.95
CA PHE A 197 13.89 -13.92 1.29
C PHE A 197 13.19 -12.70 1.90
N GLU A 198 13.27 -12.51 3.22
CA GLU A 198 12.70 -11.32 3.87
C GLU A 198 13.44 -10.02 3.54
N ASN A 199 14.65 -10.11 3.00
CA ASN A 199 15.50 -8.96 2.68
C ASN A 199 15.98 -8.96 1.21
N TYR A 200 15.26 -9.62 0.30
CA TYR A 200 15.69 -9.84 -1.11
C TYR A 200 16.10 -8.56 -1.88
N LYS A 201 15.53 -7.39 -1.55
CA LYS A 201 15.89 -6.09 -2.15
C LYS A 201 17.11 -5.40 -1.52
N CYS A 202 17.60 -5.90 -0.39
CA CYS A 202 18.72 -5.35 0.37
C CYS A 202 19.96 -6.25 0.33
N LEU A 203 19.92 -7.34 -0.44
CA LEU A 203 21.06 -8.24 -0.61
C LEU A 203 22.14 -7.56 -1.45
N ASP A 204 23.37 -7.54 -0.94
CA ASP A 204 24.51 -6.90 -1.59
C ASP A 204 25.78 -7.74 -1.45
N GLU A 205 26.25 -8.27 -2.58
CA GLU A 205 27.48 -9.07 -2.64
C GLU A 205 28.76 -8.25 -2.44
N SER A 206 28.72 -6.93 -2.51
CA SER A 206 29.91 -6.12 -2.23
C SER A 206 30.21 -6.02 -0.73
N LEU A 207 29.23 -6.36 0.13
CA LEU A 207 29.35 -6.27 1.58
C LEU A 207 29.75 -7.62 2.19
N VAL A 208 30.51 -7.55 3.28
CA VAL A 208 30.98 -8.74 4.02
C VAL A 208 29.81 -9.48 4.66
N SER A 209 28.77 -8.75 5.09
CA SER A 209 27.54 -9.29 5.66
C SER A 209 26.54 -9.81 4.62
N GLY A 210 26.72 -9.52 3.32
CA GLY A 210 25.72 -9.81 2.28
C GLY A 210 24.44 -8.96 2.35
N LEU A 211 24.33 -8.03 3.31
CA LEU A 211 23.15 -7.19 3.54
C LEU A 211 23.52 -5.72 3.63
N ALA A 212 22.85 -4.89 2.84
CA ALA A 212 22.90 -3.45 2.95
C ALA A 212 22.06 -2.97 4.16
N GLU A 213 22.71 -2.30 5.11
CA GLU A 213 22.02 -1.67 6.25
C GLU A 213 21.30 -0.38 5.84
N ASP A 214 21.85 0.34 4.85
CA ASP A 214 21.29 1.58 4.32
C ASP A 214 19.99 1.33 3.55
N PHE A 215 18.97 2.14 3.84
CA PHE A 215 17.75 2.14 3.05
C PHE A 215 17.99 2.84 1.71
N ARG A 216 18.24 2.04 0.66
CA ARG A 216 18.40 2.53 -0.70
C ARG A 216 17.14 2.28 -1.54
N PRO A 217 16.85 3.16 -2.52
CA PRO A 217 15.87 2.86 -3.54
C PRO A 217 16.23 1.54 -4.21
N PRO A 218 15.27 0.63 -4.43
CA PRO A 218 15.55 -0.65 -5.05
C PRO A 218 16.04 -0.45 -6.49
N THR A 219 17.08 -1.18 -6.89
CA THR A 219 17.80 -1.01 -8.16
C THR A 219 17.18 -1.78 -9.33
N GLY A 220 16.03 -2.45 -9.12
CA GLY A 220 15.34 -3.27 -10.14
C GLY A 220 16.05 -4.58 -10.51
N LEU A 221 17.31 -4.74 -10.10
CA LEU A 221 18.13 -5.93 -10.35
C LEU A 221 17.86 -7.01 -9.31
N ALA A 222 17.70 -8.25 -9.77
CA ALA A 222 17.65 -9.40 -8.88
C ALA A 222 19.03 -9.63 -8.25
N ALA A 223 19.07 -9.77 -6.92
CA ALA A 223 20.30 -10.09 -6.22
C ALA A 223 20.81 -11.48 -6.60
N SER A 224 22.13 -11.63 -6.77
CA SER A 224 22.78 -12.90 -7.13
C SER A 224 22.55 -14.02 -6.11
N ALA A 225 22.33 -13.68 -4.84
CA ALA A 225 22.04 -14.63 -3.78
C ALA A 225 20.61 -15.22 -3.86
N LEU A 226 19.68 -14.59 -4.59
CA LEU A 226 18.29 -15.02 -4.65
C LEU A 226 18.11 -16.35 -5.40
N GLU A 227 18.82 -16.55 -6.51
CA GLU A 227 18.74 -17.80 -7.28
C GLU A 227 19.29 -19.01 -6.50
N PRO A 228 20.50 -18.95 -5.90
CA PRO A 228 20.99 -20.01 -5.01
C PRO A 228 20.05 -20.31 -3.84
N ALA A 229 19.43 -19.29 -3.25
CA ALA A 229 18.49 -19.47 -2.14
C ALA A 229 17.25 -20.28 -2.56
N ILE A 230 16.72 -20.04 -3.77
CA ILE A 230 15.57 -20.80 -4.29
C ILE A 230 15.96 -22.24 -4.59
N LYS A 231 17.16 -22.48 -5.12
CA LYS A 231 17.68 -23.85 -5.34
C LYS A 231 17.80 -24.60 -4.02
N LEU A 232 18.36 -23.97 -2.99
CA LEU A 232 18.48 -24.56 -1.66
C LEU A 232 17.11 -24.80 -1.00
N TYR A 233 16.18 -23.85 -1.13
CA TYR A 233 14.80 -24.02 -0.66
C TYR A 233 14.10 -25.20 -1.34
N SER A 234 14.29 -25.38 -2.66
CA SER A 234 13.72 -26.49 -3.43
C SER A 234 14.35 -27.85 -3.11
N LEU A 235 15.55 -27.84 -2.51
CA LEU A 235 16.22 -29.05 -2.04
C LEU A 235 15.66 -29.51 -0.68
N LEU A 236 15.34 -28.55 0.21
CA LEU A 236 14.82 -28.81 1.56
C LEU A 236 13.31 -29.07 1.59
N HIS A 237 12.55 -28.44 0.69
CA HIS A 237 11.09 -28.50 0.69
C HIS A 237 10.55 -29.12 -0.59
N ASP A 238 9.45 -29.88 -0.46
CA ASP A 238 8.64 -30.24 -1.61
C ASP A 238 7.91 -29.00 -2.13
N VAL A 239 8.40 -28.47 -3.25
CA VAL A 239 7.87 -27.26 -3.91
C VAL A 239 6.43 -27.46 -4.41
N LEU A 240 5.94 -28.71 -4.50
CA LEU A 240 4.55 -29.02 -4.84
C LEU A 240 3.62 -29.00 -3.62
N SER A 241 4.14 -29.05 -2.40
CA SER A 241 3.35 -28.96 -1.17
C SER A 241 2.80 -27.55 -0.98
N PRO A 242 1.50 -27.40 -0.65
CA PRO A 242 0.91 -26.09 -0.39
C PRO A 242 1.54 -25.40 0.83
N GLU A 243 2.00 -26.17 1.84
CA GLU A 243 2.66 -25.63 3.02
C GLU A 243 3.98 -24.94 2.66
N ALA A 244 4.78 -25.54 1.78
CA ALA A 244 6.04 -24.95 1.29
C ALA A 244 5.78 -23.71 0.44
N GLN A 245 4.83 -23.78 -0.49
CA GLN A 245 4.47 -22.63 -1.33
C GLN A 245 3.99 -21.44 -0.49
N LEU A 246 3.14 -21.68 0.51
CA LEU A 246 2.65 -20.64 1.42
C LEU A 246 3.77 -20.06 2.28
N ARG A 247 4.71 -20.89 2.75
CA ARG A 247 5.87 -20.42 3.53
C ARG A 247 6.75 -19.49 2.71
N LEU A 248 7.09 -19.87 1.48
CA LEU A 248 7.91 -19.05 0.60
C LEU A 248 7.22 -17.72 0.27
N CYS A 249 5.94 -17.75 -0.09
CA CYS A 249 5.13 -16.54 -0.26
C CYS A 249 5.10 -15.69 1.02
N GLY A 250 5.00 -16.34 2.19
CA GLY A 250 5.02 -15.69 3.51
C GLY A 250 6.28 -14.84 3.74
N TYR A 251 7.46 -15.30 3.33
CA TYR A 251 8.70 -14.52 3.46
C TYR A 251 8.67 -13.24 2.62
N PHE A 252 8.23 -13.32 1.35
CA PHE A 252 8.09 -12.13 0.50
C PHE A 252 7.02 -11.16 1.01
N GLN A 253 5.93 -11.68 1.59
CA GLN A 253 4.94 -10.85 2.26
C GLN A 253 5.54 -10.10 3.46
N THR A 254 6.33 -10.79 4.29
CA THR A 254 7.03 -10.16 5.42
C THR A 254 8.03 -9.10 4.96
N ALA A 255 8.75 -9.37 3.87
CA ALA A 255 9.65 -8.41 3.24
C ALA A 255 8.91 -7.13 2.82
N ALA A 256 7.78 -7.27 2.12
CA ALA A 256 6.96 -6.13 1.69
C ALA A 256 6.45 -5.31 2.88
N ARG A 257 5.95 -5.95 3.95
CA ARG A 257 5.53 -5.26 5.18
C ARG A 257 6.68 -4.55 5.88
N LYS A 258 7.88 -5.12 5.88
CA LYS A 258 9.08 -4.50 6.48
C LYS A 258 9.48 -3.25 5.72
N ARG A 259 9.48 -3.30 4.38
CA ARG A 259 9.80 -2.15 3.52
C ARG A 259 8.74 -1.06 3.58
N SER A 260 7.46 -1.44 3.54
CA SER A 260 6.35 -0.49 3.64
C SER A 260 6.40 0.28 4.97
N ARG A 261 6.58 -0.42 6.10
CA ARG A 261 6.76 0.22 7.42
C ARG A 261 7.91 1.22 7.44
N ARG A 262 9.02 0.91 6.78
CA ARG A 262 10.17 1.82 6.70
C ARG A 262 9.87 3.10 5.90
N HIS A 263 9.16 2.98 4.78
CA HIS A 263 8.67 4.14 4.02
C HIS A 263 7.67 4.99 4.81
N MET A 264 6.90 4.38 5.73
CA MET A 264 5.92 5.09 6.54
C MET A 264 6.51 5.94 7.67
N LEU A 265 7.73 5.63 8.16
CA LEU A 265 8.36 6.33 9.28
C LEU A 265 8.41 7.86 9.08
N GLU A 266 8.72 8.31 7.88
CA GLU A 266 8.83 9.75 7.55
C GLU A 266 7.50 10.51 7.61
N THR A 267 6.38 9.78 7.61
CA THR A 267 5.02 10.35 7.64
C THR A 267 4.31 10.14 8.98
N ASP A 268 4.94 9.46 9.95
CA ASP A 268 4.29 9.09 11.23
C ASP A 268 3.91 10.30 12.05
N GLU A 269 4.70 11.36 11.96
CA GLU A 269 4.45 12.65 12.60
C GLU A 269 3.11 13.29 12.21
N PHE A 270 2.56 12.96 11.03
CA PHE A 270 1.29 13.53 10.54
C PHE A 270 0.08 12.63 10.76
N VAL A 271 0.28 11.43 11.29
CA VAL A 271 -0.79 10.43 11.51
C VAL A 271 -1.00 10.13 12.99
N ALA A 272 0.02 10.31 13.83
CA ALA A 272 -0.12 10.22 15.27
C ALA A 272 -1.02 11.36 15.78
N GLY A 273 -2.20 11.02 16.32
CA GLY A 273 -3.29 11.93 16.70
C GLY A 273 -3.03 12.87 17.88
N ASN A 274 -1.82 13.44 18.01
CA ASN A 274 -1.45 14.33 19.11
C ASN A 274 -1.51 15.83 18.77
N SER A 275 -2.02 16.20 17.59
CA SER A 275 -2.15 17.59 17.15
C SER A 275 -3.55 18.18 17.37
N GLU A 276 -4.26 17.77 18.42
CA GLU A 276 -5.43 18.51 18.92
C GLU A 276 -4.97 19.85 19.54
N GLY A 277 -4.68 20.85 18.71
CA GLY A 277 -4.50 22.24 19.19
C GLY A 277 -3.47 23.09 18.47
N ILE A 278 -2.63 22.53 17.60
CA ILE A 278 -1.68 23.33 16.82
C ILE A 278 -2.38 23.71 15.52
N LYS A 279 -2.70 25.00 15.32
CA LYS A 279 -3.01 25.53 13.98
C LYS A 279 -1.85 25.14 13.07
N MET A 280 -2.05 24.12 12.24
CA MET A 280 -1.09 23.66 11.25
C MET A 280 -0.72 24.87 10.38
N ASP A 281 0.54 25.28 10.39
CA ASP A 281 1.02 26.36 9.54
C ASP A 281 0.89 25.95 8.06
N MET A 282 0.74 26.91 7.15
CA MET A 282 0.60 26.66 5.72
C MET A 282 1.81 25.88 5.16
N VAL A 283 2.99 26.11 5.74
CA VAL A 283 4.23 25.40 5.40
C VAL A 283 4.18 23.94 5.86
N THR A 284 3.72 23.67 7.08
CA THR A 284 3.62 22.29 7.60
C THR A 284 2.54 21.51 6.85
N PHE A 285 1.41 22.15 6.53
CA PHE A 285 0.36 21.56 5.70
C PHE A 285 0.89 21.16 4.31
N THR A 286 1.56 22.08 3.62
CA THR A 286 2.12 21.81 2.29
C THR A 286 3.15 20.68 2.34
N THR A 287 4.02 20.68 3.36
CA THR A 287 5.04 19.65 3.55
C THR A 287 4.42 18.28 3.81
N ALA A 288 3.38 18.21 4.64
CA ALA A 288 2.68 16.96 4.95
C ALA A 288 2.07 16.32 3.70
N TYR A 289 1.38 17.10 2.86
CA TYR A 289 0.81 16.62 1.60
C TYR A 289 1.88 16.22 0.58
N GLN A 290 2.99 16.96 0.49
CA GLN A 290 4.11 16.60 -0.38
C GLN A 290 4.82 15.30 0.07
N LYS A 291 4.97 15.08 1.38
CA LYS A 291 5.50 13.82 1.92
C LYS A 291 4.55 12.64 1.67
N MET A 292 3.25 12.86 1.77
CA MET A 292 2.26 11.82 1.43
C MET A 292 2.27 11.51 -0.08
N LYS A 293 2.45 12.54 -0.92
CA LYS A 293 2.65 12.37 -2.36
C LYS A 293 3.92 11.55 -2.64
N SER A 294 5.05 11.86 -2.00
CA SER A 294 6.28 11.08 -2.19
C SER A 294 6.12 9.64 -1.71
N LEU A 295 5.36 9.39 -0.64
CA LEU A 295 5.03 8.03 -0.20
C LEU A 295 4.30 7.24 -1.30
N CYS A 296 3.30 7.82 -1.97
CA CYS A 296 2.62 7.17 -3.10
C CYS A 296 3.62 6.79 -4.22
N HIS A 297 4.55 7.69 -4.57
CA HIS A 297 5.56 7.43 -5.60
C HIS A 297 6.58 6.38 -5.16
N ASN A 298 7.00 6.40 -3.90
CA ASN A 298 7.94 5.43 -3.36
C ASN A 298 7.35 4.01 -3.39
N ILE A 299 6.11 3.85 -2.91
CA ILE A 299 5.41 2.57 -2.94
C ILE A 299 5.13 2.10 -4.37
N ARG A 300 4.77 3.01 -5.27
CA ARG A 300 4.66 2.72 -6.71
C ARG A 300 5.97 2.16 -7.26
N ASN A 301 7.10 2.78 -6.94
CA ASN A 301 8.42 2.35 -7.40
C ASN A 301 8.81 1.00 -6.77
N GLU A 302 8.44 0.73 -5.51
CA GLU A 302 8.62 -0.59 -4.90
C GLU A 302 7.95 -1.69 -5.71
N ILE A 303 6.67 -1.52 -6.07
CA ILE A 303 5.92 -2.49 -6.88
C ILE A 303 6.56 -2.63 -8.26
N PHE A 304 6.98 -1.52 -8.87
CA PHE A 304 7.66 -1.55 -10.16
C PHE A 304 8.95 -2.38 -10.12
N THR A 305 9.76 -2.20 -9.08
CA THR A 305 10.97 -3.04 -8.91
C THR A 305 10.66 -4.50 -8.64
N ASP A 306 9.52 -4.81 -8.01
CA ASP A 306 9.05 -6.20 -7.85
C ASP A 306 8.66 -6.83 -9.20
N ILE A 307 8.07 -6.04 -10.10
CA ILE A 307 7.82 -6.44 -11.49
C ILE A 307 9.14 -6.70 -12.22
N GLU A 308 10.13 -5.81 -12.07
CA GLU A 308 11.45 -6.01 -12.69
C GLU A 308 12.13 -7.28 -12.18
N ILE A 309 12.18 -7.50 -10.86
CA ILE A 309 12.77 -8.71 -10.26
C ILE A 309 12.03 -9.97 -10.74
N HIS A 310 10.69 -9.94 -10.79
CA HIS A 310 9.89 -11.07 -11.26
C HIS A 310 10.17 -11.41 -12.73
N ASN A 311 10.39 -10.41 -13.58
CA ASN A 311 10.69 -10.57 -15.00
C ASN A 311 12.07 -11.20 -15.28
N HIS A 312 12.94 -11.35 -14.27
CA HIS A 312 14.18 -12.12 -14.40
C HIS A 312 13.96 -13.64 -14.34
N HIS A 313 12.72 -14.10 -14.09
CA HIS A 313 12.33 -15.53 -14.08
C HIS A 313 13.13 -16.41 -13.11
N ILE A 314 13.62 -15.83 -12.01
CA ILE A 314 14.36 -16.54 -10.95
C ILE A 314 13.38 -17.25 -10.00
N LEU A 315 12.17 -16.73 -9.84
CA LEU A 315 11.16 -17.23 -8.91
C LEU A 315 10.37 -18.42 -9.50
N PRO A 316 9.93 -19.37 -8.66
CA PRO A 316 9.02 -20.44 -9.10
C PRO A 316 7.70 -19.91 -9.66
N SER A 317 7.07 -20.67 -10.55
CA SER A 317 5.85 -20.25 -11.27
C SER A 317 4.63 -19.96 -10.38
N PHE A 318 4.56 -20.52 -9.18
CA PHE A 318 3.49 -20.23 -8.22
C PHE A 318 3.68 -18.90 -7.47
N VAL A 319 4.87 -18.28 -7.54
CA VAL A 319 5.16 -17.01 -6.87
C VAL A 319 4.93 -15.86 -7.84
N ASP A 320 3.73 -15.30 -7.81
CA ASP A 320 3.42 -14.02 -8.46
C ASP A 320 3.84 -12.87 -7.53
N LEU A 321 5.13 -12.53 -7.56
CA LEU A 321 5.71 -11.50 -6.71
C LEU A 321 5.01 -10.13 -6.87
N PRO A 322 4.69 -9.64 -8.08
CA PRO A 322 3.98 -8.37 -8.26
C PRO A 322 2.60 -8.35 -7.61
N ASN A 323 1.76 -9.36 -7.83
CA ASN A 323 0.43 -9.38 -7.22
C ASN A 323 0.50 -9.54 -5.69
N LEU A 324 1.42 -10.38 -5.20
CA LEU A 324 1.61 -10.62 -3.77
C LEU A 324 2.02 -9.35 -3.02
N THR A 325 3.02 -8.64 -3.54
CA THR A 325 3.57 -7.43 -2.90
C THR A 325 2.64 -6.23 -3.09
N ALA A 326 2.05 -6.06 -4.27
CA ALA A 326 1.11 -4.97 -4.54
C ALA A 326 -0.13 -5.04 -3.64
N ALA A 327 -0.63 -6.24 -3.33
CA ALA A 327 -1.73 -6.41 -2.38
C ALA A 327 -1.41 -5.82 -1.00
N ILE A 328 -0.21 -6.08 -0.49
CA ILE A 328 0.24 -5.57 0.82
C ILE A 328 0.45 -4.06 0.76
N TYR A 329 1.23 -3.60 -0.21
CA TYR A 329 1.55 -2.19 -0.38
C TYR A 329 0.29 -1.32 -0.57
N SER A 330 -0.67 -1.77 -1.38
CA SER A 330 -1.91 -1.05 -1.64
C SER A 330 -2.80 -0.96 -0.40
N VAL A 331 -2.93 -2.04 0.38
CA VAL A 331 -3.71 -2.03 1.63
C VAL A 331 -3.05 -1.13 2.68
N GLU A 332 -1.73 -1.25 2.86
CA GLU A 332 -1.00 -0.42 3.82
C GLU A 332 -1.05 1.07 3.43
N LEU A 333 -0.85 1.42 2.15
CA LEU A 333 -0.98 2.79 1.66
C LEU A 333 -2.41 3.33 1.81
N SER A 334 -3.44 2.53 1.50
CA SER A 334 -4.85 2.93 1.65
C SER A 334 -5.20 3.26 3.10
N ASN A 335 -4.79 2.40 4.04
CA ASN A 335 -4.97 2.65 5.47
C ASN A 335 -4.23 3.91 5.91
N ARG A 336 -3.00 4.10 5.43
CA ARG A 336 -2.18 5.27 5.77
C ARG A 336 -2.79 6.57 5.26
N LEU A 337 -3.23 6.60 3.99
CA LEU A 337 -3.92 7.75 3.39
C LEU A 337 -5.21 8.08 4.14
N ARG A 338 -5.99 7.06 4.52
CA ARG A 338 -7.22 7.27 5.30
C ARG A 338 -6.92 7.91 6.65
N SER A 339 -5.96 7.38 7.41
CA SER A 339 -5.58 7.96 8.70
C SER A 339 -5.01 9.36 8.56
N PHE A 340 -4.21 9.62 7.52
CA PHE A 340 -3.67 10.94 7.22
C PHE A 340 -4.77 11.96 6.89
N LEU A 341 -5.73 11.61 6.02
CA LEU A 341 -6.81 12.53 5.64
C LEU A 341 -7.73 12.85 6.83
N VAL A 342 -7.90 11.91 7.78
CA VAL A 342 -8.62 12.17 9.03
C VAL A 342 -7.85 13.13 9.94
N ALA A 343 -6.52 12.94 10.08
CA ALA A 343 -5.68 13.79 10.92
C ALA A 343 -5.45 15.19 10.32
N CYS A 344 -5.30 15.28 9.00
CA CYS A 344 -5.01 16.48 8.23
C CYS A 344 -6.08 16.72 7.14
N PRO A 345 -7.34 17.03 7.51
CA PRO A 345 -8.44 17.12 6.56
C PRO A 345 -8.20 18.25 5.53
N PRO A 346 -8.33 17.97 4.23
CA PRO A 346 -8.17 18.99 3.21
C PRO A 346 -9.37 19.94 3.19
N THR A 347 -9.11 21.24 3.16
CA THR A 347 -10.14 22.30 3.18
C THR A 347 -10.66 22.67 1.78
N GLY A 348 -9.98 22.21 0.74
CA GLY A 348 -10.34 22.44 -0.66
C GLY A 348 -9.30 21.88 -1.63
N PRO A 349 -9.54 21.97 -2.95
CA PRO A 349 -8.65 21.47 -3.99
C PRO A 349 -7.44 22.39 -4.23
N SER A 350 -6.73 22.76 -3.16
CA SER A 350 -5.48 23.51 -3.27
C SER A 350 -4.41 22.69 -4.00
N SER A 351 -3.39 23.35 -4.56
CA SER A 351 -2.33 22.68 -5.33
C SER A 351 -1.70 21.45 -4.61
N PRO A 352 -1.34 21.50 -3.31
CA PRO A 352 -0.81 20.33 -2.60
C PRO A 352 -1.80 19.17 -2.48
N VAL A 353 -3.10 19.47 -2.34
CA VAL A 353 -4.17 18.47 -2.26
C VAL A 353 -4.43 17.86 -3.63
N ALA A 354 -4.49 18.69 -4.67
CA ALA A 354 -4.65 18.26 -6.05
C ALA A 354 -3.51 17.34 -6.49
N ASP A 355 -2.27 17.67 -6.14
CA ASP A 355 -1.09 16.84 -6.37
C ASP A 355 -1.20 15.45 -5.72
N LEU A 356 -1.73 15.38 -4.49
CA LEU A 356 -1.93 14.11 -3.80
C LEU A 356 -3.06 13.29 -4.44
N VAL A 357 -4.16 13.94 -4.82
CA VAL A 357 -5.28 13.32 -5.56
C VAL A 357 -4.77 12.72 -6.88
N ILE A 358 -3.94 13.47 -7.61
CA ILE A 358 -3.26 13.04 -8.83
C ILE A 358 -2.42 11.79 -8.56
N ALA A 359 -1.51 11.85 -7.60
CA ALA A 359 -0.61 10.74 -7.30
C ALA A 359 -1.36 9.46 -6.86
N THR A 360 -2.44 9.62 -6.08
CA THR A 360 -3.26 8.48 -5.61
C THR A 360 -4.04 7.84 -6.77
N ALA A 361 -4.60 8.66 -7.66
CA ALA A 361 -5.32 8.16 -8.82
C ALA A 361 -4.38 7.54 -9.87
N ASP A 362 -3.19 8.12 -10.06
CA ASP A 362 -2.18 7.58 -10.96
C ASP A 362 -1.64 6.25 -10.44
N PHE A 363 -1.42 6.10 -9.12
CA PHE A 363 -1.08 4.82 -8.51
C PHE A 363 -2.12 3.74 -8.84
N GLN A 364 -3.42 4.02 -8.67
CA GLN A 364 -4.48 3.07 -9.00
C GLN A 364 -4.52 2.72 -10.50
N LYS A 365 -4.28 3.71 -11.37
CA LYS A 365 -4.19 3.51 -12.82
C LYS A 365 -2.99 2.66 -13.21
N ASP A 366 -1.85 2.87 -12.56
CA ASP A 366 -0.63 2.11 -12.81
C ASP A 366 -0.79 0.64 -12.44
N LEU A 367 -1.41 0.34 -11.29
CA LEU A 367 -1.75 -1.05 -10.91
C LEU A 367 -2.59 -1.75 -11.99
N ALA A 368 -3.60 -1.05 -12.51
CA ALA A 368 -4.43 -1.58 -13.60
C ALA A 368 -3.62 -1.78 -14.90
N SER A 369 -2.69 -0.86 -15.21
CA SER A 369 -1.83 -0.97 -16.39
C SER A 369 -0.83 -2.11 -16.31
N TRP A 370 -0.43 -2.51 -15.10
CA TRP A 370 0.48 -3.63 -14.83
C TRP A 370 -0.25 -4.98 -14.71
N ASN A 371 -1.55 -5.04 -15.01
CA ASN A 371 -2.39 -6.24 -14.87
C ASN A 371 -2.42 -6.83 -13.44
N ILE A 372 -2.23 -5.99 -12.42
CA ILE A 372 -2.36 -6.41 -11.02
C ILE A 372 -3.85 -6.57 -10.70
N CYS A 373 -4.20 -7.66 -10.02
CA CYS A 373 -5.57 -7.96 -9.63
C CYS A 373 -6.17 -6.86 -8.76
N SER A 374 -7.50 -6.73 -8.79
CA SER A 374 -8.19 -5.79 -7.90
C SER A 374 -8.00 -6.22 -6.44
N ILE A 375 -7.40 -5.34 -5.65
CA ILE A 375 -7.05 -5.61 -4.25
C ILE A 375 -8.21 -5.15 -3.36
N LYS A 376 -8.79 -6.09 -2.61
CA LYS A 376 -9.81 -5.77 -1.60
C LYS A 376 -9.19 -4.88 -0.53
N ALA A 377 -9.86 -3.78 -0.19
CA ALA A 377 -9.37 -2.74 0.72
C ALA A 377 -8.06 -2.05 0.29
N GLY A 378 -7.69 -2.15 -1.00
CA GLY A 378 -6.59 -1.39 -1.57
C GLY A 378 -6.91 0.10 -1.72
N VAL A 379 -6.04 0.81 -2.44
CA VAL A 379 -6.23 2.23 -2.74
C VAL A 379 -7.39 2.40 -3.74
N ASP A 380 -8.44 3.07 -3.28
CA ASP A 380 -9.49 3.61 -4.14
C ASP A 380 -9.47 5.14 -4.01
N ALA A 381 -8.91 5.80 -5.01
CA ALA A 381 -8.75 7.25 -5.00
C ALA A 381 -10.11 7.95 -4.96
N LYS A 382 -11.15 7.41 -5.62
CA LYS A 382 -12.46 8.05 -5.67
C LYS A 382 -13.10 8.01 -4.28
N GLU A 383 -13.15 6.83 -3.67
CA GLU A 383 -13.74 6.66 -2.34
C GLU A 383 -12.99 7.45 -1.25
N LEU A 384 -11.65 7.50 -1.30
CA LEU A 384 -10.84 8.26 -0.33
C LEU A 384 -11.17 9.75 -0.31
N PHE A 385 -11.43 10.35 -1.48
CA PHE A 385 -11.65 11.80 -1.60
C PHE A 385 -13.12 12.19 -1.77
N HIS A 386 -14.04 11.24 -2.03
CA HIS A 386 -15.45 11.52 -2.35
C HIS A 386 -16.14 12.43 -1.34
N LEU A 387 -16.07 12.07 -0.04
CA LEU A 387 -16.69 12.84 1.04
C LEU A 387 -16.18 14.29 1.07
N TYR A 388 -14.86 14.47 0.93
CA TYR A 388 -14.25 15.80 0.95
C TYR A 388 -14.66 16.63 -0.27
N ILE A 389 -14.67 16.04 -1.47
CA ILE A 389 -15.06 16.74 -2.70
C ILE A 389 -16.51 17.25 -2.60
N VAL A 390 -17.43 16.40 -2.15
CA VAL A 390 -18.84 16.80 -1.97
C VAL A 390 -18.97 17.92 -0.94
N LEU A 391 -18.27 17.81 0.19
CA LEU A 391 -18.26 18.87 1.21
C LEU A 391 -17.68 20.18 0.69
N TRP A 392 -16.57 20.13 -0.06
CA TRP A 392 -15.97 21.35 -0.63
C TRP A 392 -16.93 22.05 -1.59
N ILE A 393 -17.62 21.30 -2.47
CA ILE A 393 -18.58 21.87 -3.41
C ILE A 393 -19.71 22.55 -2.63
N GLU A 394 -20.25 21.89 -1.60
CA GLU A 394 -21.32 22.46 -0.77
C GLU A 394 -20.87 23.65 0.10
N ASP A 395 -19.65 23.64 0.63
CA ASP A 395 -19.09 24.75 1.40
C ASP A 395 -18.82 25.96 0.50
N LYS A 396 -18.25 25.74 -0.70
CA LYS A 396 -18.06 26.80 -1.71
C LYS A 396 -19.41 27.34 -2.17
N ARG A 397 -20.39 26.47 -2.45
CA ARG A 397 -21.78 26.88 -2.77
C ARG A 397 -22.35 27.79 -1.67
N ARG A 398 -22.27 27.38 -0.41
CA ARG A 398 -22.73 28.19 0.73
C ARG A 398 -22.00 29.53 0.83
N ALA A 399 -20.67 29.54 0.74
CA ALA A 399 -19.88 30.76 0.80
C ALA A 399 -20.25 31.77 -0.32
N LEU A 400 -20.49 31.28 -1.54
CA LEU A 400 -20.92 32.09 -2.67
C LEU A 400 -22.35 32.62 -2.50
N LEU A 401 -23.26 31.80 -1.97
CA LEU A 401 -24.63 32.23 -1.64
C LEU A 401 -24.65 33.30 -0.54
N GLU A 402 -23.78 33.21 0.47
CA GLU A 402 -23.63 34.27 1.48
C GLU A 402 -23.13 35.59 0.88
N ASN A 403 -22.27 35.54 -0.14
CA ASN A 403 -21.83 36.73 -0.86
C ASN A 403 -22.95 37.39 -1.68
N CYS A 404 -23.98 36.63 -2.05
CA CYS A 404 -25.18 37.17 -2.69
C CYS A 404 -26.09 37.92 -1.70
N ARG A 405 -25.94 37.79 -0.38
CA ARG A 405 -26.85 38.45 0.59
C ARG A 405 -26.65 39.98 0.62
N LEU A 406 -27.76 40.70 0.75
CA LEU A 406 -27.85 42.17 0.63
C LEU A 406 -27.10 42.95 1.71
N ASP A 407 -26.81 42.33 2.85
CA ASP A 407 -26.36 43.03 4.06
C ASP A 407 -24.89 43.49 4.02
N LYS A 408 -24.10 43.09 3.00
CA LYS A 408 -22.67 43.44 2.94
C LYS A 408 -22.38 44.79 2.27
N VAL A 409 -23.05 45.16 1.17
CA VAL A 409 -22.86 46.44 0.44
C VAL A 409 -24.11 46.79 -0.40
N LYS A 410 -24.62 48.02 -0.31
CA LYS A 410 -25.58 48.57 -1.29
C LYS A 410 -24.82 49.02 -2.53
N TRP A 411 -24.87 48.24 -3.60
CA TRP A 411 -24.22 48.54 -4.89
C TRP A 411 -24.99 49.54 -5.76
N SER A 412 -26.12 50.07 -5.27
CA SER A 412 -26.91 51.11 -5.93
C SER A 412 -26.06 52.37 -6.10
N GLY A 413 -25.71 52.72 -7.35
CA GLY A 413 -24.96 53.93 -7.69
C GLY A 413 -23.47 53.72 -8.03
N VAL A 414 -22.90 52.52 -7.81
CA VAL A 414 -21.53 52.19 -8.23
C VAL A 414 -21.55 51.61 -9.65
N ARG A 415 -20.73 52.16 -10.56
CA ARG A 415 -20.75 51.82 -11.99
C ARG A 415 -19.41 51.33 -12.47
N THR A 416 -19.44 50.30 -13.31
CA THR A 416 -18.29 49.85 -14.10
C THR A 416 -18.17 50.67 -15.40
N GLN A 417 -17.08 50.48 -16.14
CA GLN A 417 -16.87 51.07 -17.48
C GLN A 417 -17.98 50.72 -18.50
N HIS A 418 -18.79 49.68 -18.21
CA HIS A 418 -19.87 49.21 -19.07
C HIS A 418 -21.27 49.62 -18.60
N MET A 419 -21.38 50.55 -17.64
CA MET A 419 -22.66 50.92 -17.03
C MET A 419 -23.41 49.71 -16.46
N THR A 420 -22.68 48.79 -15.82
CA THR A 420 -23.22 47.62 -15.10
C THR A 420 -22.88 47.70 -13.62
N THR A 421 -23.56 46.89 -12.79
CA THR A 421 -23.17 46.75 -11.38
C THR A 421 -21.91 45.88 -11.24
N PRO A 422 -20.89 46.31 -10.47
CA PRO A 422 -19.66 45.54 -10.25
C PRO A 422 -19.92 44.21 -9.52
N PHE A 423 -20.98 44.14 -8.71
CA PHE A 423 -21.38 42.92 -7.98
C PHE A 423 -21.50 41.69 -8.89
N VAL A 424 -22.11 41.86 -10.06
CA VAL A 424 -22.35 40.74 -10.99
C VAL A 424 -21.04 40.29 -11.63
N ASP A 425 -20.17 41.23 -12.00
CA ASP A 425 -18.87 40.92 -12.58
C ASP A 425 -17.98 40.18 -11.56
N GLU A 426 -17.91 40.67 -10.32
CA GLU A 426 -17.17 40.04 -9.22
C GLU A 426 -17.66 38.61 -8.92
N MET A 427 -18.98 38.39 -8.87
CA MET A 427 -19.55 37.07 -8.61
C MET A 427 -19.24 36.08 -9.74
N TYR A 428 -19.28 36.51 -11.01
CA TYR A 428 -18.97 35.63 -12.14
C TYR A 428 -17.46 35.36 -12.29
N ASP A 429 -16.60 36.32 -11.92
CA ASP A 429 -15.17 36.07 -11.82
C ASP A 429 -14.87 35.05 -10.71
N LEU A 430 -15.57 35.13 -9.58
CA LEU A 430 -15.45 34.15 -8.50
C LEU A 430 -15.99 32.75 -8.89
N LEU A 431 -17.07 32.68 -9.65
CA LEU A 431 -17.56 31.43 -10.25
C LEU A 431 -16.54 30.83 -11.21
N LYS A 432 -15.92 31.66 -12.08
CA LYS A 432 -14.87 31.22 -13.00
C LYS A 432 -13.66 30.67 -12.25
N ASN A 433 -13.21 31.35 -11.19
CA ASN A 433 -12.11 30.88 -10.35
C ASN A 433 -12.46 29.55 -9.68
N THR A 434 -13.69 29.43 -9.17
CA THR A 434 -14.18 28.17 -8.59
C THR A 434 -14.12 27.05 -9.61
N LEU A 435 -14.60 27.24 -10.84
CA LEU A 435 -14.50 26.20 -11.87
C LEU A 435 -13.04 25.79 -12.13
N THR A 436 -12.11 26.75 -12.17
CA THR A 436 -10.68 26.47 -12.40
C THR A 436 -10.09 25.64 -11.25
N GLU A 437 -10.48 25.90 -9.99
CA GLU A 437 -10.05 25.13 -8.82
C GLU A 437 -10.45 23.64 -8.88
N TYR A 438 -11.60 23.31 -9.51
CA TYR A 438 -12.10 21.94 -9.60
C TYR A 438 -11.69 21.19 -10.87
N GLU A 439 -10.90 21.81 -11.76
CA GLU A 439 -10.51 21.23 -13.05
C GLU A 439 -9.82 19.86 -12.89
N VAL A 440 -8.88 19.73 -11.96
CA VAL A 440 -8.15 18.47 -11.70
C VAL A 440 -9.09 17.34 -11.26
N ILE A 441 -10.07 17.65 -10.41
CA ILE A 441 -11.05 16.68 -9.91
C ILE A 441 -11.94 16.21 -11.06
N ILE A 442 -12.43 17.13 -11.87
CA ILE A 442 -13.37 16.86 -12.95
C ILE A 442 -12.73 16.06 -14.08
N CYS A 443 -11.49 16.39 -14.44
CA CYS A 443 -10.73 15.65 -15.43
C CYS A 443 -10.56 14.16 -15.07
N ARG A 444 -10.57 13.82 -13.77
CA ARG A 444 -10.45 12.44 -13.28
C ARG A 444 -11.80 11.78 -13.00
N TRP A 445 -12.75 12.54 -12.45
CA TRP A 445 -14.09 12.07 -12.11
C TRP A 445 -15.15 13.03 -12.68
N PRO A 446 -15.54 12.86 -13.95
CA PRO A 446 -16.50 13.75 -14.63
C PRO A 446 -17.90 13.74 -14.01
N GLU A 447 -18.24 12.75 -13.20
CA GLU A 447 -19.53 12.64 -12.51
C GLU A 447 -19.82 13.86 -11.59
N TYR A 448 -18.77 14.50 -11.06
CA TYR A 448 -18.92 15.71 -10.24
C TYR A 448 -19.31 16.95 -11.03
N ILE A 449 -19.23 16.94 -12.37
CA ILE A 449 -19.67 18.05 -13.24
C ILE A 449 -21.11 18.40 -12.93
N PHE A 450 -22.00 17.41 -12.80
CA PHE A 450 -23.42 17.64 -12.53
C PHE A 450 -23.68 18.23 -11.15
N VAL A 451 -22.90 17.81 -10.14
CA VAL A 451 -23.01 18.36 -8.77
C VAL A 451 -22.58 19.83 -8.77
N LEU A 452 -21.48 20.15 -9.45
CA LEU A 452 -20.99 21.51 -9.56
C LEU A 452 -21.91 22.39 -10.41
N GLU A 453 -22.48 21.86 -11.50
CA GLU A 453 -23.46 22.57 -12.33
C GLU A 453 -24.71 22.96 -11.52
N ASN A 454 -25.24 22.05 -10.69
CA ASN A 454 -26.36 22.36 -9.81
C ASN A 454 -26.01 23.48 -8.81
N ALA A 455 -24.81 23.41 -8.20
CA ALA A 455 -24.34 24.45 -7.29
C ALA A 455 -24.24 25.82 -7.96
N ILE A 456 -23.70 25.88 -9.20
CA ILE A 456 -23.59 27.12 -9.97
C ILE A 456 -24.97 27.66 -10.35
N ALA A 457 -25.89 26.80 -10.79
CA ALA A 457 -27.25 27.21 -11.13
C ALA A 457 -27.97 27.86 -9.93
N ASP A 458 -27.77 27.33 -8.72
CA ASP A 458 -28.32 27.93 -7.50
C ASP A 458 -27.70 29.30 -7.18
N ILE A 459 -26.38 29.44 -7.35
CA ILE A 459 -25.68 30.71 -7.17
C ILE A 459 -26.19 31.73 -8.21
N GLU A 460 -26.34 31.35 -9.47
CA GLU A 460 -26.88 32.22 -10.51
C GLU A 460 -28.30 32.69 -10.21
N LYS A 461 -29.18 31.79 -9.72
CA LYS A 461 -30.52 32.16 -9.26
C LYS A 461 -30.44 33.19 -8.14
N ALA A 462 -29.57 32.97 -7.15
CA ALA A 462 -29.36 33.90 -6.04
C ALA A 462 -28.80 35.25 -6.49
N VAL A 463 -27.86 35.28 -7.46
CA VAL A 463 -27.34 36.53 -8.04
C VAL A 463 -28.46 37.32 -8.70
N ILE A 464 -29.33 36.66 -9.48
CA ILE A 464 -30.49 37.30 -10.12
C ILE A 464 -31.46 37.84 -9.08
N ASP A 465 -31.80 37.05 -8.06
CA ASP A 465 -32.74 37.46 -7.02
C ASP A 465 -32.18 38.61 -6.16
N SER A 466 -30.87 38.60 -5.87
CA SER A 466 -30.21 39.68 -5.16
C SER A 466 -30.10 40.95 -5.99
N LEU A 467 -29.85 40.83 -7.30
CA LEU A 467 -29.90 41.94 -8.22
C LEU A 467 -31.30 42.57 -8.25
N GLU A 468 -32.35 41.75 -8.34
CA GLU A 468 -33.73 42.27 -8.28
C GLU A 468 -34.02 42.96 -6.95
N LYS A 469 -33.58 42.40 -5.82
CA LYS A 469 -33.75 43.01 -4.50
C LYS A 469 -33.01 44.34 -4.36
N GLN A 470 -31.79 44.47 -4.90
CA GLN A 470 -31.03 45.71 -4.89
C GLN A 470 -31.74 46.85 -5.65
N TYR A 471 -32.52 46.51 -6.67
CA TYR A 471 -33.24 47.46 -7.51
C TYR A 471 -34.76 47.43 -7.26
N VAL A 472 -35.23 46.90 -6.12
CA VAL A 472 -36.67 46.75 -5.82
C VAL A 472 -37.42 48.08 -5.93
N ASP A 473 -36.85 49.17 -5.43
CA ASP A 473 -37.48 50.49 -5.44
C ASP A 473 -37.64 51.03 -6.86
N ILE A 474 -36.68 50.75 -7.74
CA ILE A 474 -36.68 51.14 -9.15
C ILE A 474 -37.61 50.26 -9.98
N LEU A 475 -37.74 48.97 -9.60
CA LEU A 475 -38.62 48.00 -10.24
C LEU A 475 -40.08 48.12 -9.78
N ALA A 476 -40.35 48.68 -8.60
CA ALA A 476 -41.71 48.77 -8.03
C ALA A 476 -42.73 49.44 -8.97
N PRO A 477 -42.43 50.57 -9.66
CA PRO A 477 -43.34 51.20 -10.63
C PRO A 477 -43.65 50.33 -11.86
N LEU A 478 -42.76 49.37 -12.19
CA LEU A 478 -42.89 48.48 -13.34
C LEU A 478 -43.68 47.21 -13.01
N LYS A 479 -43.71 46.79 -11.73
CA LYS A 479 -44.44 45.59 -11.28
C LYS A 479 -45.94 45.62 -11.61
N ASP A 480 -46.53 46.81 -11.64
CA ASP A 480 -47.93 47.02 -12.01
C ASP A 480 -48.26 46.66 -13.47
N CYS A 481 -47.27 46.72 -14.37
CA CYS A 481 -47.40 46.36 -15.79
C CYS A 481 -47.06 44.88 -16.06
N ILE A 482 -46.28 44.25 -15.18
CA ILE A 482 -45.80 42.87 -15.33
C ILE A 482 -46.85 41.86 -14.85
N ALA A 483 -47.73 42.25 -13.92
CA ALA A 483 -48.83 41.40 -13.47
C ALA A 483 -49.83 41.12 -14.61
N PRO A 484 -50.34 39.88 -14.77
CA PRO A 484 -51.28 39.56 -15.84
C PRO A 484 -52.51 40.45 -15.70
N LYS A 485 -52.82 41.22 -16.77
CA LYS A 485 -54.01 42.07 -16.85
C LYS A 485 -55.26 41.20 -16.76
N LYS A 486 -55.72 40.90 -15.54
CA LYS A 486 -57.07 40.36 -15.31
C LYS A 486 -58.05 41.45 -15.68
N PHE A 487 -58.67 41.33 -16.84
CA PHE A 487 -59.78 42.17 -17.28
C PHE A 487 -60.98 41.95 -16.34
N GLY A 488 -60.99 42.69 -15.23
CA GLY A 488 -62.09 42.71 -14.27
C GLY A 488 -62.49 44.15 -13.95
N LEU A 489 -63.65 44.30 -13.30
CA LEU A 489 -64.33 45.56 -12.96
C LEU A 489 -63.42 46.66 -12.33
N LYS A 490 -62.29 46.27 -11.73
CA LYS A 490 -61.27 47.19 -11.18
C LYS A 490 -60.51 48.00 -12.25
N TYR A 491 -60.40 47.52 -13.50
CA TYR A 491 -59.74 48.24 -14.60
C TYR A 491 -60.57 49.43 -15.09
N VAL A 492 -61.90 49.26 -15.11
CA VAL A 492 -62.86 50.33 -15.45
C VAL A 492 -62.90 51.41 -14.36
N GLN A 493 -62.75 51.03 -13.07
CA GLN A 493 -62.64 52.00 -11.98
C GLN A 493 -61.31 52.77 -11.98
N LYS A 494 -60.18 52.16 -12.40
CA LYS A 494 -58.89 52.86 -12.58
C LYS A 494 -58.93 53.87 -13.72
N LEU A 495 -59.68 53.61 -14.80
CA LEU A 495 -59.90 54.57 -15.89
C LEU A 495 -60.74 55.78 -15.45
N ALA A 496 -61.63 55.60 -14.46
CA ALA A 496 -62.50 56.66 -13.94
C ALA A 496 -61.85 57.58 -12.88
N LYS A 497 -60.85 57.11 -12.14
CA LYS A 497 -60.07 57.94 -11.18
C LYS A 497 -58.78 58.47 -11.81
N ARG A 498 -58.91 59.34 -12.81
CA ARG A 498 -57.78 59.97 -13.49
C ARG A 498 -57.48 61.35 -12.89
N ASN A 499 -56.92 61.36 -11.67
CA ASN A 499 -56.39 62.59 -11.06
C ASN A 499 -54.87 62.45 -10.86
N SER A 500 -54.12 63.25 -11.64
CA SER A 500 -52.71 63.63 -11.45
C SER A 500 -51.70 62.51 -11.14
N THR A 501 -51.19 61.84 -12.17
CA THR A 501 -49.94 61.08 -12.10
C THR A 501 -48.84 61.83 -12.84
N CYS A 502 -47.72 62.09 -12.15
CA CYS A 502 -46.49 62.62 -12.75
C CYS A 502 -46.04 61.70 -13.89
N PRO A 503 -45.56 62.21 -15.05
CA PRO A 503 -45.10 61.36 -16.14
C PRO A 503 -43.94 60.47 -15.66
N TYR A 504 -43.98 59.20 -16.04
CA TYR A 504 -42.92 58.26 -15.70
C TYR A 504 -41.62 58.65 -16.41
N VAL A 505 -40.57 58.95 -15.65
CA VAL A 505 -39.23 59.17 -16.20
C VAL A 505 -38.40 57.92 -15.95
N VAL A 506 -37.71 57.43 -16.98
CA VAL A 506 -36.83 56.25 -16.87
C VAL A 506 -35.64 56.60 -15.98
N PRO A 507 -35.48 55.96 -14.81
CA PRO A 507 -34.33 56.20 -13.95
C PRO A 507 -33.04 55.70 -14.61
N GLU A 508 -31.94 56.43 -14.45
CA GLU A 508 -30.64 56.00 -14.97
C GLU A 508 -30.21 54.63 -14.42
N ASP A 509 -30.54 54.36 -13.16
CA ASP A 509 -30.28 53.09 -12.48
C ASP A 509 -31.07 51.91 -13.08
N LEU A 510 -32.21 52.16 -13.75
CA LEU A 510 -32.91 51.11 -14.51
C LEU A 510 -32.10 50.72 -15.76
N GLY A 511 -31.45 51.69 -16.40
CA GLY A 511 -30.53 51.44 -17.51
C GLY A 511 -29.35 50.57 -17.07
N ILE A 512 -28.81 50.81 -15.88
CA ILE A 512 -27.73 50.00 -15.28
C ILE A 512 -28.20 48.56 -15.04
N LEU A 513 -29.40 48.38 -14.48
CA LEU A 513 -29.98 47.06 -14.26
C LEU A 513 -30.16 46.29 -15.58
N LEU A 514 -30.76 46.91 -16.60
CA LEU A 514 -31.01 46.28 -17.89
C LEU A 514 -29.70 45.96 -18.62
N ASN A 515 -28.71 46.85 -18.57
CA ASN A 515 -27.37 46.59 -19.12
C ASN A 515 -26.68 45.44 -18.38
N THR A 516 -26.84 45.35 -17.06
CA THR A 516 -26.29 44.25 -16.25
C THR A 516 -26.95 42.92 -16.63
N MET A 517 -28.28 42.87 -16.73
CA MET A 517 -29.00 41.65 -17.16
C MET A 517 -28.61 41.23 -18.56
N LYS A 518 -28.46 42.19 -19.48
CA LYS A 518 -27.99 41.93 -20.85
C LYS A 518 -26.56 41.40 -20.86
N ARG A 519 -25.65 42.00 -20.09
CA ARG A 519 -24.26 41.54 -19.95
C ARG A 519 -24.18 40.12 -19.38
N LEU A 520 -25.02 39.82 -18.39
CA LEU A 520 -25.09 38.50 -17.79
C LEU A 520 -25.56 37.44 -18.79
N LEU A 521 -26.52 37.78 -19.67
CA LEU A 521 -27.00 36.92 -20.76
C LEU A 521 -26.00 36.75 -21.91
N ASP A 522 -25.39 37.84 -22.38
CA ASP A 522 -24.65 37.88 -23.64
C ASP A 522 -23.16 37.56 -23.47
N VAL A 523 -22.59 37.76 -22.26
CA VAL A 523 -21.14 37.66 -22.04
C VAL A 523 -20.76 36.73 -20.89
N LEU A 524 -21.32 36.94 -19.69
CA LEU A 524 -20.85 36.24 -18.49
C LEU A 524 -21.29 34.77 -18.45
N ARG A 525 -22.58 34.49 -18.69
CA ARG A 525 -23.09 33.11 -18.76
C ARG A 525 -22.46 32.27 -19.88
N PRO A 526 -22.37 32.75 -21.14
CA PRO A 526 -21.73 31.97 -22.20
C PRO A 526 -20.29 31.57 -21.88
N ARG A 527 -19.54 32.39 -21.14
CA ARG A 527 -18.20 32.04 -20.68
C ARG A 527 -18.21 30.85 -19.71
N ILE A 528 -19.10 30.85 -18.72
CA ILE A 528 -19.27 29.75 -17.76
C ILE A 528 -19.74 28.47 -18.48
N GLU A 529 -20.72 28.58 -19.36
CA GLU A 529 -21.20 27.44 -20.18
C GLU A 529 -20.09 26.88 -21.07
N SER A 530 -19.29 27.74 -21.71
CA SER A 530 -18.16 27.31 -22.54
C SER A 530 -17.10 26.55 -21.74
N HIS A 531 -16.86 26.99 -20.50
CA HIS A 531 -15.90 26.34 -19.61
C HIS A 531 -16.40 24.96 -19.18
N LEU A 532 -17.66 24.84 -18.74
CA LEU A 532 -18.27 23.54 -18.42
C LEU A 532 -18.32 22.61 -19.64
N ARG A 533 -18.62 23.14 -20.83
CA ARG A 533 -18.59 22.36 -22.08
C ARG A 533 -17.19 21.87 -22.42
N SER A 534 -16.14 22.60 -22.08
CA SER A 534 -14.77 22.14 -22.32
C SER A 534 -14.45 20.85 -21.56
N TRP A 535 -15.11 20.59 -20.43
CA TRP A 535 -14.96 19.34 -19.67
C TRP A 535 -15.73 18.15 -20.24
N SER A 536 -16.54 18.34 -21.29
CA SER A 536 -17.19 17.23 -21.98
C SER A 536 -16.19 16.24 -22.59
N SER A 537 -14.96 16.69 -22.93
CA SER A 537 -13.88 15.81 -23.39
C SER A 537 -13.37 14.86 -22.30
N CYS A 538 -13.63 15.15 -21.03
CA CYS A 538 -13.18 14.33 -19.91
C CYS A 538 -14.08 13.11 -19.69
N ILE A 539 -15.29 13.07 -20.28
CA ILE A 539 -16.23 11.95 -20.10
C ILE A 539 -15.83 10.76 -20.98
N PRO A 540 -15.51 9.59 -20.39
CA PRO A 540 -15.27 8.37 -21.15
C PRO A 540 -16.54 7.94 -21.90
N HIS A 541 -16.40 7.52 -23.16
CA HIS A 541 -17.47 6.93 -24.00
C HIS A 541 -18.63 7.84 -24.41
N GLY A 542 -18.51 9.17 -24.31
CA GLY A 542 -19.54 10.09 -24.81
C GLY A 542 -20.88 10.00 -24.06
N GLY A 543 -20.90 9.46 -22.85
CA GLY A 543 -22.10 9.45 -21.98
C GLY A 543 -22.59 10.88 -21.72
N ASN A 544 -23.91 11.06 -21.60
CA ASN A 544 -24.70 12.27 -21.24
C ASN A 544 -24.05 13.67 -21.40
N SER A 545 -23.16 13.86 -22.38
CA SER A 545 -22.46 15.13 -22.59
C SER A 545 -23.42 16.20 -23.10
N ALA A 546 -24.55 15.77 -23.69
CA ALA A 546 -25.67 16.61 -24.07
C ALA A 546 -26.44 17.18 -22.86
N ALA A 547 -26.41 16.52 -21.70
CA ALA A 547 -27.10 16.95 -20.49
C ALA A 547 -26.31 18.02 -19.70
N ILE A 548 -25.03 18.22 -20.02
CA ILE A 548 -24.21 19.28 -19.41
C ILE A 548 -24.74 20.64 -19.84
N GLY A 549 -25.11 21.46 -18.86
CA GLY A 549 -25.65 22.80 -19.07
C GLY A 549 -27.18 22.87 -19.12
N GLU A 550 -27.90 21.75 -18.96
CA GLU A 550 -29.38 21.77 -18.89
C GLU A 550 -29.88 22.63 -17.72
N ARG A 551 -29.26 22.52 -16.55
CA ARG A 551 -29.65 23.30 -15.37
C ARG A 551 -29.35 24.78 -15.55
N LEU A 552 -28.22 25.10 -16.14
CA LEU A 552 -27.88 26.48 -16.48
C LEU A 552 -28.82 27.05 -17.54
N SER A 553 -29.25 26.22 -18.50
CA SER A 553 -30.22 26.63 -19.53
C SER A 553 -31.57 27.01 -18.93
N GLU A 554 -32.03 26.30 -17.88
CA GLU A 554 -33.26 26.63 -17.14
C GLU A 554 -33.18 28.04 -16.55
N VAL A 555 -32.06 28.37 -15.88
CA VAL A 555 -31.85 29.70 -15.31
C VAL A 555 -31.75 30.77 -16.41
N THR A 556 -31.11 30.45 -17.54
CA THR A 556 -31.02 31.34 -18.70
C THR A 556 -32.40 31.67 -19.27
N VAL A 557 -33.31 30.69 -19.37
CA VAL A 557 -34.69 30.91 -19.83
C VAL A 557 -35.44 31.85 -18.88
N THR A 558 -35.34 31.61 -17.56
CA THR A 558 -35.97 32.48 -16.55
C THR A 558 -35.45 33.91 -16.64
N LEU A 559 -34.13 34.09 -16.77
CA LEU A 559 -33.52 35.39 -16.88
C LEU A 559 -33.93 36.15 -18.15
N ARG A 560 -33.94 35.47 -19.32
CA ARG A 560 -34.41 36.07 -20.58
C ARG A 560 -35.86 36.50 -20.47
N ALA A 561 -36.71 35.72 -19.81
CA ALA A 561 -38.10 36.09 -19.55
C ALA A 561 -38.20 37.35 -18.67
N LYS A 562 -37.45 37.42 -17.56
CA LYS A 562 -37.38 38.59 -16.68
C LYS A 562 -36.93 39.84 -17.45
N PHE A 563 -35.85 39.75 -18.24
CA PHE A 563 -35.34 40.85 -19.05
C PHE A 563 -36.36 41.37 -20.07
N ARG A 564 -37.02 40.47 -20.82
CA ARG A 564 -38.08 40.86 -21.77
C ARG A 564 -39.26 41.53 -21.07
N ASN A 565 -39.69 41.01 -19.92
CA ASN A 565 -40.80 41.57 -19.17
C ASN A 565 -40.49 42.98 -18.64
N TYR A 566 -39.27 43.22 -18.14
CA TYR A 566 -38.85 44.56 -17.72
C TYR A 566 -38.79 45.55 -18.89
N MET A 567 -38.23 45.15 -20.04
CA MET A 567 -38.21 45.97 -21.25
C MET A 567 -39.63 46.33 -21.73
N GLN A 568 -40.53 45.34 -21.76
CA GLN A 568 -41.94 45.54 -22.13
C GLN A 568 -42.64 46.51 -21.17
N ALA A 569 -42.43 46.36 -19.86
CA ALA A 569 -43.03 47.23 -18.85
C ALA A 569 -42.58 48.70 -18.98
N VAL A 570 -41.31 48.94 -19.35
CA VAL A 570 -40.79 50.28 -19.64
C VAL A 570 -41.48 50.90 -20.85
N VAL A 571 -41.60 50.14 -21.95
CA VAL A 571 -42.30 50.59 -23.16
C VAL A 571 -43.76 50.92 -22.87
N GLU A 572 -44.45 50.07 -22.10
CA GLU A 572 -45.83 50.31 -21.69
C GLU A 572 -45.97 51.61 -20.87
N LYS A 573 -45.11 51.83 -19.86
CA LYS A 573 -45.12 53.08 -19.07
C LYS A 573 -44.82 54.33 -19.90
N LEU A 574 -43.90 54.23 -20.86
CA LEU A 574 -43.60 55.34 -21.77
C LEU A 574 -44.76 55.61 -22.73
N SER A 575 -45.45 54.58 -23.23
CA SER A 575 -46.65 54.75 -24.05
C SER A 575 -47.82 55.36 -23.26
N GLU A 576 -47.98 55.00 -21.98
CA GLU A 576 -48.96 55.59 -21.07
C GLU A 576 -48.71 57.10 -20.93
N ASN A 577 -47.45 57.54 -20.83
CA ASN A 577 -47.12 58.97 -20.81
C ASN A 577 -47.62 59.69 -22.06
N VAL A 578 -47.37 59.16 -23.27
CA VAL A 578 -47.80 59.78 -24.54
C VAL A 578 -49.32 59.92 -24.60
N SER A 579 -50.07 58.94 -24.09
CA SER A 579 -51.54 58.98 -24.03
C SER A 579 -52.12 60.01 -23.05
N VAL A 580 -51.31 60.51 -22.10
CA VAL A 580 -51.67 61.59 -21.17
C VAL A 580 -51.47 62.96 -21.82
N PHE A 581 -50.47 63.11 -22.70
CA PHE A 581 -50.18 64.36 -23.42
C PHE A 581 -51.05 64.58 -24.67
N ALA A 582 -51.75 63.56 -25.17
CA ALA A 582 -52.52 63.62 -26.43
C ALA A 582 -54.01 64.04 -26.27
N LYS A 583 -54.42 64.71 -25.18
CA LYS A 583 -55.78 65.30 -25.09
C LYS A 583 -55.79 66.71 -25.71
N PRO A 584 -56.58 67.00 -26.75
CA PRO A 584 -56.71 68.36 -27.29
C PRO A 584 -57.60 69.22 -26.39
N GLU A 585 -57.16 70.45 -26.13
CA GLU A 585 -57.99 71.55 -25.64
C GLU A 585 -59.08 71.87 -26.68
N THR A 586 -60.35 71.71 -26.31
CA THR A 586 -61.48 72.30 -27.03
C THR A 586 -62.21 73.29 -26.13
N THR A 587 -61.75 74.54 -26.21
CA THR A 587 -62.53 75.79 -26.28
C THR A 587 -63.93 75.84 -25.67
N HIS A 588 -64.06 76.68 -24.63
CA HIS A 588 -65.30 77.39 -24.29
C HIS A 588 -65.80 78.25 -25.47
N PRO A 589 -67.13 78.45 -25.58
CA PRO A 589 -67.64 79.78 -25.91
C PRO A 589 -68.49 80.35 -24.76
N LEU A 590 -68.36 81.67 -24.61
CA LEU A 590 -69.11 82.57 -23.75
C LEU A 590 -70.60 82.67 -24.15
N PHE A 591 -71.38 83.13 -23.18
CA PHE A 591 -72.83 83.28 -23.10
C PHE A 591 -73.54 84.15 -24.18
N THR A 592 -74.82 83.78 -24.41
CA THR A 592 -76.07 84.56 -24.66
C THR A 592 -76.25 85.48 -25.87
N SER A 593 -77.30 85.18 -26.66
CA SER A 593 -78.62 85.86 -26.58
C SER A 593 -79.74 84.87 -26.84
#